data_AF-A0A2G6HEX5-F1
#
_entry.id   AF-A0A2G6HEX5-F1
#
_cell.length_a   1.000
_cell.length_b   1.000
_cell.length_c   1.000
_cell.angle_alpha   90.00
_cell.angle_beta   90.00
_cell.angle_gamma   90.00
#
_symmetry.space_group_name_H-M   'P 1'
#
loop_
_entity.id
_entity.type
_entity.pdbx_description
1 polymer ?
#
loop_
_entity_poly.entity_id
_entity_poly.type
_entity_poly.pdbx_seq_one_letter_code
_entity_poly.pdbx_strand_id
1 'polypeptide(L)'
;MPQDDNELRELFRFLQQRGEVLLVVGEPRTISYLPITVAMDLGCTVAYLFSETPQTKACTIAELAQQMPDSLKVVPNDQVFSQLKILAESDEDSAHGITRNINRLDAVLTGIHPELRQALGGKLSNIGTLDLLINYGGPTGLKQAGRTAVLKFARNQSRKDPVDFIDAIFDALDKQTAPIPGPMTAEKIIKYVASHLKTLKEYRIGLVGDIKEMLVDFPVANE
;
A
#
# COMPACT_ATOMS: atom_id res chain seq x y z
N MET A 1 18.47 -16.03 9.65
CA MET A 1 17.89 -17.27 10.19
C MET A 1 18.18 -18.40 9.22
N PRO A 2 18.29 -19.65 9.71
CA PRO A 2 18.32 -20.84 8.87
C PRO A 2 17.07 -20.90 7.98
N GLN A 3 17.20 -21.49 6.79
CA GLN A 3 16.05 -21.73 5.89
C GLN A 3 15.66 -23.21 5.80
N ASP A 4 16.39 -24.09 6.48
CA ASP A 4 16.11 -25.52 6.56
C ASP A 4 15.32 -25.88 7.82
N ASP A 5 14.40 -26.84 7.70
CA ASP A 5 13.52 -27.29 8.79
C ASP A 5 14.32 -27.88 9.97
N ASN A 6 15.32 -28.74 9.68
CA ASN A 6 16.09 -29.39 10.73
C ASN A 6 16.97 -28.37 11.46
N GLU A 7 17.62 -27.47 10.73
CA GLU A 7 18.43 -26.40 11.33
C GLU A 7 17.59 -25.47 12.22
N LEU A 8 16.36 -25.15 11.81
CA LEU A 8 15.42 -24.37 12.63
C LEU A 8 15.00 -25.14 13.89
N ARG A 9 14.71 -26.43 13.77
CA ARG A 9 14.35 -27.28 14.91
C ARG A 9 15.49 -27.41 15.91
N GLU A 10 16.71 -27.60 15.44
CA GLU A 10 17.91 -27.64 16.29
C GLU A 10 18.12 -26.31 17.00
N LEU A 11 17.99 -25.19 16.28
CA LEU A 11 18.10 -23.86 16.85
C LEU A 11 17.08 -23.61 17.96
N PHE A 12 15.79 -23.87 17.71
CA PHE A 12 14.75 -23.63 18.72
C PHE A 12 14.92 -24.54 19.94
N ARG A 13 15.23 -25.83 19.75
CA ARG A 13 15.52 -26.74 20.88
C ARG A 13 16.72 -26.29 21.70
N PHE A 14 17.78 -25.83 21.04
CA PHE A 14 18.94 -25.29 21.73
C PHE A 14 18.59 -24.05 22.56
N LEU A 15 17.75 -23.15 22.03
CA LEU A 15 17.27 -21.98 22.77
C LEU A 15 16.37 -22.38 23.94
N GLN A 16 15.48 -23.37 23.76
CA GLN A 16 14.59 -23.89 24.81
C GLN A 16 15.35 -24.50 26.00
N GLN A 17 16.58 -25.00 25.81
CA GLN A 17 17.43 -25.44 26.93
C GLN A 17 17.82 -24.30 27.88
N ARG A 18 17.69 -23.04 27.45
CA ARG A 18 18.06 -21.85 28.22
C ARG A 18 16.85 -21.13 28.84
N GLY A 19 15.63 -21.54 28.49
CA GLY A 19 14.39 -20.95 28.98
C GLY A 19 13.29 -20.93 27.92
N GLU A 20 12.21 -20.20 28.21
CA GLU A 20 11.12 -20.01 27.26
C GLU A 20 11.57 -19.18 26.05
N VAL A 21 11.08 -19.58 24.87
CA VAL A 21 11.47 -18.96 23.60
C VAL A 21 10.28 -18.21 23.02
N LEU A 22 10.47 -16.91 22.82
CA LEU A 22 9.54 -16.03 22.12
C LEU A 22 10.12 -15.68 20.75
N LEU A 23 9.45 -16.12 19.68
CA LEU A 23 9.74 -15.69 18.31
C LEU A 23 8.98 -14.39 18.02
N VAL A 24 9.70 -13.28 17.89
CA VAL A 24 9.11 -11.98 17.54
C VAL A 24 9.21 -11.71 16.05
N VAL A 25 8.09 -11.32 15.46
CA VAL A 25 7.95 -10.98 14.05
C VAL A 25 7.71 -9.48 13.90
N GLY A 26 8.60 -8.80 13.18
CA GLY A 26 8.47 -7.35 12.94
C GLY A 26 7.39 -6.98 11.92
N GLU A 27 7.29 -7.75 10.84
CA GLU A 27 6.30 -7.53 9.78
C GLU A 27 5.77 -8.86 9.21
N PRO A 28 4.44 -9.02 9.10
CA PRO A 28 3.85 -10.20 8.46
C PRO A 28 4.31 -10.44 7.02
N ARG A 29 4.60 -9.38 6.27
CA ARG A 29 5.00 -9.44 4.85
C ARG A 29 6.34 -10.14 4.63
N THR A 30 7.30 -9.93 5.51
CA THR A 30 8.72 -10.24 5.23
C THR A 30 9.15 -11.62 5.71
N ILE A 31 8.28 -12.36 6.42
CA ILE A 31 8.66 -13.63 7.06
C ILE A 31 8.23 -14.86 6.26
N SER A 32 9.19 -15.76 6.07
CA SER A 32 8.94 -17.11 5.57
C SER A 32 8.06 -17.90 6.55
N TYR A 33 7.17 -18.76 6.02
CA TYR A 33 6.22 -19.52 6.86
C TYR A 33 6.94 -20.51 7.80
N LEU A 34 8.09 -21.04 7.33
CA LEU A 34 8.77 -22.15 7.96
C LEU A 34 9.26 -21.89 9.40
N PRO A 35 10.00 -20.80 9.71
CA PRO A 35 10.42 -20.53 11.10
C PRO A 35 9.26 -20.45 12.10
N ILE A 36 8.11 -19.95 11.66
CA ILE A 36 6.94 -19.78 12.52
C ILE A 36 6.22 -21.11 12.74
N THR A 37 6.03 -21.87 11.68
CA THR A 37 5.46 -23.23 11.77
C THR A 37 6.33 -24.12 12.65
N VAL A 38 7.65 -24.09 12.48
CA VAL A 38 8.57 -24.87 13.30
C VAL A 38 8.55 -24.40 14.76
N ALA A 39 8.51 -23.09 15.01
CA ALA A 39 8.40 -22.55 16.37
C ALA A 39 7.11 -23.01 17.05
N MET A 40 5.96 -22.90 16.37
CA MET A 40 4.66 -23.33 16.91
C MET A 40 4.60 -24.85 17.13
N ASP A 41 5.14 -25.65 16.21
CA ASP A 41 5.22 -27.12 16.34
C ASP A 41 6.08 -27.55 17.55
N LEU A 42 7.10 -26.76 17.88
CA LEU A 42 7.95 -26.96 19.07
C LEU A 42 7.39 -26.31 20.35
N GLY A 43 6.20 -25.71 20.29
CA GLY A 43 5.54 -25.07 21.43
C GLY A 43 6.16 -23.72 21.86
N CYS A 44 6.93 -23.06 20.98
CA CYS A 44 7.42 -21.71 21.23
C CYS A 44 6.29 -20.68 21.05
N THR A 45 6.31 -19.62 21.86
CA THR A 45 5.40 -18.49 21.69
C THR A 45 5.83 -17.68 20.46
N VAL A 46 4.88 -17.32 19.61
CA VAL A 46 5.11 -16.43 18.46
C VAL A 46 4.32 -15.15 18.67
N ALA A 47 4.96 -13.99 18.52
CA ALA A 47 4.30 -12.69 18.64
C ALA A 47 4.70 -11.73 17.53
N TYR A 48 3.77 -10.86 17.13
CA TYR A 48 4.03 -9.74 16.24
C TYR A 48 4.33 -8.48 17.03
N LEU A 49 5.32 -7.72 16.58
CA LEU A 49 5.57 -6.37 17.09
C LEU A 49 4.64 -5.37 16.40
N PHE A 50 3.60 -4.93 17.12
CA PHE A 50 2.73 -3.87 16.65
C PHE A 50 3.37 -2.50 16.89
N SER A 51 3.94 -1.93 15.84
CA SER A 51 4.60 -0.61 15.91
C SER A 51 4.10 0.31 14.80
N GLU A 52 4.11 1.63 15.06
CA GLU A 52 3.69 2.63 14.08
C GLU A 52 4.59 2.61 12.83
N THR A 53 5.88 2.37 13.04
CA THR A 53 6.87 2.26 11.98
C THR A 53 7.29 0.81 11.81
N PRO A 54 7.05 0.20 10.65
CA PRO A 54 7.42 -1.19 10.41
C PRO A 54 8.95 -1.36 10.45
N GLN A 55 9.41 -2.47 11.03
CA GLN A 55 10.83 -2.74 11.28
C GLN A 55 11.26 -4.05 10.63
N THR A 56 12.35 -4.01 9.87
CA THR A 56 12.89 -5.18 9.17
C THR A 56 14.15 -5.73 9.83
N LYS A 57 14.84 -4.93 10.65
CA LYS A 57 16.09 -5.33 11.30
C LYS A 57 15.82 -6.15 12.56
N ALA A 58 16.29 -7.39 12.57
CA ALA A 58 16.10 -8.33 13.68
C ALA A 58 16.54 -7.76 15.05
N CYS A 59 17.70 -7.10 15.14
CA CYS A 59 18.14 -6.50 16.40
C CYS A 59 17.20 -5.40 16.88
N THR A 60 16.75 -4.53 15.97
CA THR A 60 15.79 -3.45 16.29
C THR A 60 14.43 -4.01 16.71
N ILE A 61 13.94 -5.07 16.05
CA ILE A 61 12.71 -5.76 16.45
C ILE A 61 12.85 -6.32 17.86
N ALA A 62 13.97 -7.01 18.16
CA ALA A 62 14.22 -7.60 19.46
C ALA A 62 14.38 -6.54 20.57
N GLU A 63 15.03 -5.42 20.28
CA GLU A 63 15.15 -4.27 21.20
C GLU A 63 13.79 -3.64 21.49
N LEU A 64 12.98 -3.39 20.46
CA LEU A 64 11.65 -2.80 20.63
C LEU A 64 10.68 -3.75 21.34
N ALA A 65 10.79 -5.06 21.08
CA ALA A 65 10.03 -6.08 21.80
C ALA A 65 10.32 -6.06 23.31
N GLN A 66 11.57 -5.84 23.70
CA GLN A 66 11.96 -5.71 25.11
C GLN A 66 11.49 -4.39 25.72
N GLN A 67 11.53 -3.30 24.95
CA GLN A 67 11.14 -1.97 25.43
C GLN A 67 9.62 -1.76 25.50
N MET A 68 8.86 -2.47 24.67
CA MET A 68 7.41 -2.30 24.52
C MET A 68 6.70 -3.67 24.49
N PRO A 69 6.66 -4.41 25.62
CA PRO A 69 6.00 -5.71 25.70
C PRO A 69 4.50 -5.64 25.41
N ASP A 70 3.83 -4.53 25.77
CA ASP A 70 2.41 -4.29 25.48
C ASP A 70 2.10 -4.22 23.98
N SER A 71 3.12 -3.95 23.16
CA SER A 71 3.03 -3.91 21.71
C SER A 71 3.20 -5.30 21.06
N LEU A 72 3.45 -6.35 21.84
CA LEU A 72 3.60 -7.72 21.34
C LEU A 72 2.23 -8.42 21.29
N LYS A 73 1.82 -8.78 20.07
CA LYS A 73 0.56 -9.47 19.77
C LYS A 73 0.82 -10.95 19.51
N VAL A 74 0.49 -11.81 20.47
CA VAL A 74 0.71 -13.25 20.38
C VAL A 74 -0.19 -13.83 19.30
N VAL A 75 0.41 -14.66 18.44
CA VAL A 75 -0.29 -15.33 17.36
C VAL A 75 -1.01 -16.55 17.92
N PRO A 76 -2.35 -16.62 17.83
CA PRO A 76 -3.10 -17.68 18.50
C PRO A 76 -2.83 -19.08 17.97
N ASN A 77 -2.67 -19.22 16.65
CA ASN A 77 -2.41 -20.49 15.97
C ASN A 77 -1.86 -20.28 14.55
N ASP A 78 -1.45 -21.37 13.92
CA ASP A 78 -0.91 -21.46 12.55
C ASP A 78 -1.93 -21.04 11.48
N GLN A 79 -3.22 -21.35 11.67
CA GLN A 79 -4.29 -20.95 10.76
C GLN A 79 -4.44 -19.43 10.70
N VAL A 80 -4.45 -18.76 11.86
CA VAL A 80 -4.54 -17.30 11.97
C VAL A 80 -3.29 -16.65 11.38
N PHE A 81 -2.11 -17.22 11.64
CA PHE A 81 -0.86 -16.79 10.99
C PHE A 81 -0.95 -16.89 9.46
N SER A 82 -1.46 -18.00 8.94
CA SER A 82 -1.65 -18.21 7.50
C SER A 82 -2.57 -17.15 6.88
N GLN A 83 -3.67 -16.83 7.55
CA GLN A 83 -4.60 -15.78 7.11
C GLN A 83 -3.94 -14.40 7.07
N LEU A 84 -3.22 -14.02 8.14
CA LEU A 84 -2.46 -12.77 8.18
C LEU A 84 -1.44 -12.69 7.04
N LYS A 85 -0.76 -13.80 6.77
CA LYS A 85 0.24 -13.86 5.71
C LYS A 85 -0.37 -13.65 4.32
N ILE A 86 -1.49 -14.32 4.01
CA ILE A 86 -2.20 -14.13 2.74
C ILE A 86 -2.61 -12.67 2.54
N LEU A 87 -3.13 -12.02 3.60
CA LEU A 87 -3.50 -10.60 3.54
C LEU A 87 -2.28 -9.70 3.34
N ALA A 88 -1.17 -10.00 4.02
CA ALA A 88 0.07 -9.24 3.92
C ALA A 88 0.73 -9.33 2.54
N GLU A 89 0.78 -10.54 1.96
CA GLU A 89 1.24 -10.77 0.59
C GLU A 89 0.37 -10.00 -0.41
N SER A 90 -0.96 -9.98 -0.19
CA SER A 90 -1.88 -9.22 -1.03
C SER A 90 -1.70 -7.69 -0.93
N ASP A 91 -1.39 -7.15 0.26
CA ASP A 91 -1.03 -5.73 0.43
C ASP A 91 0.26 -5.38 -0.34
N GLU A 92 1.26 -6.27 -0.32
CA GLU A 92 2.50 -6.10 -1.06
C GLU A 92 2.27 -6.09 -2.58
N ASP A 93 1.53 -7.08 -3.09
CA ASP A 93 1.14 -7.12 -4.51
C ASP A 93 0.35 -5.87 -4.93
N SER A 94 -0.55 -5.40 -4.07
CA SER A 94 -1.30 -4.16 -4.29
C SER A 94 -0.39 -2.94 -4.31
N ALA A 95 0.62 -2.87 -3.43
CA ALA A 95 1.60 -1.79 -3.41
C ALA A 95 2.44 -1.74 -4.70
N HIS A 96 2.87 -2.90 -5.21
CA HIS A 96 3.53 -3.03 -6.51
C HIS A 96 2.60 -2.61 -7.66
N GLY A 97 1.35 -3.07 -7.63
CA GLY A 97 0.32 -2.70 -8.61
C GLY A 97 0.05 -1.20 -8.66
N ILE A 98 -0.04 -0.54 -7.50
CA ILE A 98 -0.19 0.92 -7.38
C ILE A 98 1.01 1.62 -8.03
N THR A 99 2.24 1.23 -7.68
CA THR A 99 3.46 1.83 -8.24
C THR A 99 3.50 1.69 -9.75
N ARG A 100 3.21 0.49 -10.26
CA ARG A 100 3.16 0.20 -11.70
C ARG A 100 2.12 1.07 -12.42
N ASN A 101 0.92 1.23 -11.86
CA ASN A 101 -0.12 2.05 -12.48
C ASN A 101 0.16 3.54 -12.41
N ILE A 102 0.80 4.03 -11.34
CA ILE A 102 1.30 5.42 -11.27
C ILE A 102 2.29 5.66 -12.40
N ASN A 103 3.28 4.79 -12.57
CA ASN A 103 4.30 4.92 -13.62
C ASN A 103 3.69 4.82 -15.03
N ARG A 104 2.67 3.96 -15.20
CA ARG A 104 1.94 3.87 -16.47
C ARG A 104 1.16 5.14 -16.77
N LEU A 105 0.47 5.69 -15.79
CA LEU A 105 -0.29 6.93 -15.95
C LEU A 105 0.64 8.12 -16.23
N ASP A 106 1.78 8.18 -15.53
CA ASP A 106 2.88 9.11 -15.75
C ASP A 106 3.39 9.04 -17.19
N ALA A 107 3.75 7.86 -17.67
CA ALA A 107 4.27 7.66 -19.03
C ALA A 107 3.27 8.10 -20.11
N VAL A 108 1.98 7.77 -19.95
CA VAL A 108 0.94 8.16 -20.91
C VAL A 108 0.77 9.69 -20.93
N LEU A 109 0.68 10.33 -19.76
CA LEU A 109 0.51 11.78 -19.68
C LEU A 109 1.76 12.53 -20.17
N THR A 110 2.96 12.06 -19.83
CA THR A 110 4.22 12.63 -20.33
C THR A 110 4.32 12.53 -21.86
N GLY A 111 3.84 11.44 -22.45
CA GLY A 111 3.86 11.24 -23.90
C GLY A 111 2.87 12.12 -24.67
N ILE A 112 1.71 12.43 -24.10
CA ILE A 112 0.67 13.20 -24.80
C ILE A 112 0.62 14.68 -24.43
N HIS A 113 0.89 15.01 -23.16
CA HIS A 113 0.74 16.35 -22.63
C HIS A 113 1.63 16.61 -21.40
N PRO A 114 2.93 16.90 -21.60
CA PRO A 114 3.90 17.05 -20.52
C PRO A 114 3.57 18.20 -19.55
N GLU A 115 2.97 19.30 -20.02
CA GLU A 115 2.57 20.44 -19.19
C GLU A 115 1.42 20.06 -18.25
N LEU A 116 0.43 19.32 -18.75
CA LEU A 116 -0.65 18.77 -17.92
C LEU A 116 -0.05 17.81 -16.88
N ARG A 117 0.88 16.94 -17.29
CA ARG A 117 1.56 16.04 -16.36
C ARG A 117 2.26 16.81 -15.23
N GLN A 118 2.95 17.91 -15.57
CA GLN A 118 3.64 18.77 -14.61
C GLN A 118 2.65 19.45 -13.65
N ALA A 119 1.52 19.97 -14.15
CA ALA A 119 0.47 20.58 -13.33
C ALA A 119 -0.16 19.60 -12.33
N LEU A 120 -0.32 18.33 -12.73
CA LEU A 120 -0.76 17.27 -11.83
C LEU A 120 0.28 16.93 -10.76
N GLY A 121 1.57 17.02 -11.10
CA GLY A 121 2.70 16.92 -10.16
C GLY A 121 2.62 15.71 -9.24
N GLY A 122 2.91 15.92 -7.95
CA GLY A 122 2.80 14.89 -6.90
C GLY A 122 1.35 14.48 -6.56
N LYS A 123 0.35 15.19 -7.09
CA LYS A 123 -1.08 14.90 -6.86
C LYS A 123 -1.65 13.88 -7.87
N LEU A 124 -0.84 13.36 -8.79
CA LEU A 124 -1.29 12.43 -9.85
C LEU A 124 -2.03 11.21 -9.29
N SER A 125 -1.58 10.67 -8.17
CA SER A 125 -2.18 9.48 -7.54
C SER A 125 -3.26 9.80 -6.51
N ASN A 126 -3.57 11.08 -6.26
CA ASN A 126 -4.59 11.45 -5.29
C ASN A 126 -5.97 11.04 -5.80
N ILE A 127 -6.83 10.52 -4.92
CA ILE A 127 -8.16 10.00 -5.30
C ILE A 127 -8.97 11.04 -6.09
N GLY A 128 -9.04 12.29 -5.64
CA GLY A 128 -9.75 13.35 -6.38
C GLY A 128 -9.17 13.65 -7.77
N THR A 129 -7.86 13.52 -7.96
CA THR A 129 -7.24 13.63 -9.28
C THR A 129 -7.61 12.44 -10.16
N LEU A 130 -7.61 11.23 -9.60
CA LEU A 130 -8.05 10.03 -10.32
C LEU A 130 -9.52 10.16 -10.73
N ASP A 131 -10.39 10.68 -9.86
CA ASP A 131 -11.80 10.92 -10.18
C ASP A 131 -11.99 11.89 -11.36
N LEU A 132 -11.18 12.94 -11.41
CA LEU A 132 -11.15 13.85 -12.56
C LEU A 132 -10.75 13.12 -13.84
N LEU A 133 -9.68 12.33 -13.79
CA LEU A 133 -9.17 11.58 -14.94
C LEU A 133 -10.11 10.45 -15.37
N ILE A 134 -10.84 9.83 -14.45
CA ILE A 134 -11.86 8.81 -14.74
C ILE A 134 -13.04 9.45 -15.46
N ASN A 135 -13.53 10.58 -14.95
CA ASN A 135 -14.73 11.23 -15.48
C ASN A 135 -14.44 11.90 -16.82
N TYR A 136 -13.42 12.76 -16.86
CA TYR A 136 -13.12 13.59 -18.02
C TYR A 136 -12.10 12.95 -18.95
N GLY A 137 -11.13 12.19 -18.42
CA GLY A 137 -10.00 11.67 -19.19
C GLY A 137 -8.78 12.56 -19.02
N GLY A 138 -7.96 12.64 -20.05
CA GLY A 138 -6.83 13.53 -20.18
C GLY A 138 -7.19 14.90 -20.79
N PRO A 139 -6.29 15.49 -21.57
CA PRO A 139 -6.36 16.90 -21.93
C PRO A 139 -7.54 17.29 -22.82
N THR A 140 -7.93 16.42 -23.75
CA THR A 140 -9.05 16.72 -24.67
C THR A 140 -10.36 16.70 -23.91
N GLY A 141 -10.58 15.70 -23.06
CA GLY A 141 -11.79 15.61 -22.25
C GLY A 141 -11.92 16.74 -21.23
N LEU A 142 -10.80 17.14 -20.61
CA LEU A 142 -10.76 18.29 -19.69
C LEU A 142 -11.08 19.61 -20.40
N LYS A 143 -10.48 19.87 -21.58
CA LYS A 143 -10.80 21.05 -22.39
C LYS A 143 -12.26 21.08 -22.82
N GLN A 144 -12.81 19.95 -23.26
CA GLN A 144 -14.21 19.84 -23.70
C GLN A 144 -15.20 20.09 -22.57
N ALA A 145 -14.93 19.60 -21.36
CA ALA A 145 -15.79 19.85 -20.21
C ALA A 145 -15.75 21.31 -19.75
N GLY A 146 -14.59 21.95 -19.88
CA GLY A 146 -14.36 23.34 -19.50
C GLY A 146 -14.18 23.54 -17.99
N ARG A 147 -13.54 24.66 -17.64
CA ARG A 147 -13.08 24.97 -16.28
C ARG A 147 -14.19 24.91 -15.23
N THR A 148 -15.34 25.53 -15.52
CA THR A 148 -16.45 25.64 -14.57
C THR A 148 -17.02 24.28 -14.19
N ALA A 149 -17.18 23.37 -15.15
CA ALA A 149 -17.72 22.03 -14.90
C ALA A 149 -16.73 21.17 -14.10
N VAL A 150 -15.45 21.22 -14.49
CA VAL A 150 -14.37 20.49 -13.81
C VAL A 150 -14.21 20.97 -12.36
N LEU A 151 -14.24 22.29 -12.13
CA LEU A 151 -14.16 22.87 -10.79
C LEU A 151 -15.34 22.45 -9.91
N LYS A 152 -16.56 22.48 -10.46
CA LYS A 152 -17.77 22.03 -9.75
C LYS A 152 -17.66 20.56 -9.36
N PHE A 153 -17.20 19.70 -10.27
CA PHE A 153 -16.99 18.30 -9.97
C PHE A 153 -15.92 18.10 -8.89
N ALA A 154 -14.77 18.78 -9.00
CA ALA A 154 -13.68 18.67 -8.03
C ALA A 154 -14.11 19.08 -6.61
N ARG A 155 -14.96 20.12 -6.47
CA ARG A 155 -15.50 20.54 -5.18
C ARG A 155 -16.40 19.48 -4.54
N ASN A 156 -17.10 18.68 -5.33
CA ASN A 156 -17.93 17.59 -4.81
C ASN A 156 -17.09 16.40 -4.32
N GLN A 157 -15.87 16.23 -4.84
CA GLN A 157 -14.99 15.10 -4.51
C GLN A 157 -13.95 15.42 -3.42
N SER A 158 -13.80 16.69 -3.05
CA SER A 158 -12.74 17.13 -2.13
C SER A 158 -13.30 17.98 -0.99
N ARG A 159 -12.77 17.77 0.22
CA ARG A 159 -13.03 18.66 1.37
C ARG A 159 -12.23 19.97 1.31
N LYS A 160 -11.13 19.99 0.55
CA LYS A 160 -10.26 21.17 0.36
C LYS A 160 -10.66 21.90 -0.93
N ASP A 161 -10.57 23.23 -0.92
CA ASP A 161 -10.89 24.04 -2.10
C ASP A 161 -9.92 23.73 -3.26
N PRO A 162 -10.41 23.25 -4.41
CA PRO A 162 -9.55 22.80 -5.50
C PRO A 162 -9.23 23.91 -6.52
N VAL A 163 -9.61 25.18 -6.28
CA VAL A 163 -9.51 26.29 -7.24
C VAL A 163 -8.10 26.40 -7.84
N ASP A 164 -7.07 26.62 -7.03
CA ASP A 164 -5.69 26.80 -7.51
C ASP A 164 -5.18 25.59 -8.31
N PHE A 165 -5.64 24.39 -7.94
CA PHE A 165 -5.26 23.17 -8.64
C PHE A 165 -5.93 23.05 -10.00
N ILE A 166 -7.22 23.40 -10.09
CA ILE A 166 -7.93 23.43 -11.37
C ILE A 166 -7.38 24.56 -12.26
N ASP A 167 -7.02 25.70 -11.69
CA ASP A 167 -6.40 26.80 -12.44
C ASP A 167 -5.07 26.38 -13.05
N ALA A 168 -4.20 25.75 -12.26
CA ALA A 168 -2.95 25.21 -12.77
C ALA A 168 -3.16 24.16 -13.89
N ILE A 169 -4.21 23.34 -13.80
CA ILE A 169 -4.56 22.38 -14.87
C ILE A 169 -4.95 23.12 -16.14
N PHE A 170 -5.85 24.09 -16.08
CA PHE A 170 -6.33 24.80 -17.28
C PHE A 170 -5.24 25.70 -17.89
N ASP A 171 -4.42 26.35 -17.06
CA ASP A 171 -3.23 27.07 -17.53
C ASP A 171 -2.26 26.16 -18.27
N ALA A 172 -2.08 24.92 -17.79
CA ALA A 172 -1.24 23.94 -18.48
C ALA A 172 -1.85 23.45 -19.79
N LEU A 173 -3.16 23.23 -19.81
CA LEU A 173 -3.88 22.86 -21.03
C LEU A 173 -3.75 23.94 -22.11
N ASP A 174 -3.77 25.21 -21.74
CA ASP A 174 -3.65 26.33 -22.69
C ASP A 174 -2.23 26.55 -23.21
N LYS A 175 -1.20 26.11 -22.47
CA LYS A 175 0.22 26.21 -22.90
C LYS A 175 0.55 25.31 -24.09
N GLN A 176 -0.05 24.12 -24.18
CA GLN A 176 0.21 23.20 -25.29
C GLN A 176 -0.80 23.40 -26.43
N THR A 177 -0.31 23.93 -27.54
CA THR A 177 -1.09 24.20 -28.76
C THR A 177 -0.86 23.16 -29.86
N ALA A 178 0.16 22.33 -29.73
CA ALA A 178 0.48 21.28 -30.70
C ALA A 178 -0.61 20.18 -30.72
N PRO A 179 -1.05 19.74 -31.91
CA PRO A 179 -2.03 18.67 -32.03
C PRO A 179 -1.46 17.34 -31.54
N ILE A 180 -2.21 16.64 -30.70
CA ILE A 180 -1.83 15.33 -30.14
C ILE A 180 -2.18 14.24 -31.15
N PRO A 181 -1.25 13.33 -31.53
CA PRO A 181 -1.59 12.15 -32.32
C PRO A 181 -2.42 11.16 -31.50
N GLY A 182 -3.58 10.73 -32.03
CA GLY A 182 -4.42 9.69 -31.41
C GLY A 182 -5.01 10.04 -30.03
N PRO A 183 -5.56 11.24 -29.80
CA PRO A 183 -5.95 11.72 -28.47
C PRO A 183 -7.01 10.81 -27.86
N MET A 184 -8.00 10.37 -28.64
CA MET A 184 -9.08 9.50 -28.16
C MET A 184 -8.59 8.17 -27.59
N THR A 185 -7.49 7.61 -28.10
CA THR A 185 -6.92 6.36 -27.59
C THR A 185 -6.22 6.60 -26.26
N ALA A 186 -5.45 7.68 -26.15
CA ALA A 186 -4.78 8.06 -24.91
C ALA A 186 -5.78 8.37 -23.80
N GLU A 187 -6.86 9.09 -24.12
CA GLU A 187 -7.97 9.40 -23.21
C GLU A 187 -8.59 8.13 -22.61
N LYS A 188 -8.86 7.11 -23.43
CA LYS A 188 -9.38 5.81 -22.95
C LYS A 188 -8.39 5.10 -22.03
N ILE A 189 -7.10 5.12 -22.38
CA ILE A 189 -6.05 4.51 -21.54
C ILE A 189 -5.95 5.24 -20.20
N ILE A 190 -5.99 6.58 -20.20
CA ILE A 190 -5.96 7.37 -18.96
C ILE A 190 -7.13 7.01 -18.06
N LYS A 191 -8.37 6.98 -18.60
CA LYS A 191 -9.55 6.59 -17.83
C LYS A 191 -9.40 5.18 -17.22
N TYR A 192 -8.94 4.22 -18.03
CA TYR A 192 -8.74 2.85 -17.58
C TYR A 192 -7.68 2.75 -16.46
N VAL A 193 -6.51 3.34 -16.67
CA VAL A 193 -5.40 3.27 -15.71
C VAL A 193 -5.76 4.03 -14.42
N ALA A 194 -6.41 5.18 -14.52
CA ALA A 194 -6.86 5.95 -13.35
C ALA A 194 -7.91 5.18 -12.54
N SER A 195 -8.88 4.54 -13.21
CA SER A 195 -9.88 3.69 -12.56
C SER A 195 -9.23 2.51 -11.84
N HIS A 196 -8.35 1.78 -12.52
CA HIS A 196 -7.67 0.63 -11.93
C HIS A 196 -6.76 1.02 -10.75
N LEU A 197 -6.06 2.16 -10.85
CA LEU A 197 -5.26 2.71 -9.76
C LEU A 197 -6.12 3.08 -8.54
N LYS A 198 -7.30 3.68 -8.77
CA LYS A 198 -8.26 4.00 -7.71
C LYS A 198 -8.74 2.73 -7.00
N THR A 199 -9.17 1.73 -7.76
CA THR A 199 -9.60 0.43 -7.21
C THR A 199 -8.50 -0.24 -6.39
N LEU A 200 -7.25 -0.25 -6.87
CA LEU A 200 -6.13 -0.81 -6.11
C LEU A 200 -5.87 -0.06 -4.80
N LYS A 201 -6.02 1.27 -4.79
CA LYS A 201 -5.87 2.07 -3.57
C LYS A 201 -6.98 1.78 -2.56
N GLU A 202 -8.22 1.70 -3.01
CA GLU A 202 -9.37 1.37 -2.16
C GLU A 202 -9.25 -0.05 -1.59
N TYR A 203 -8.88 -1.01 -2.44
CA TYR A 203 -8.60 -2.38 -2.02
C TYR A 203 -7.51 -2.45 -0.96
N ARG A 204 -6.40 -1.75 -1.17
CA ARG A 204 -5.30 -1.69 -0.20
C ARG A 204 -5.71 -1.06 1.14
N ILE A 205 -6.56 -0.03 1.13
CA ILE A 205 -7.10 0.56 2.36
C ILE A 205 -7.94 -0.48 3.12
N GLY A 206 -8.75 -1.26 2.41
CA GLY A 206 -9.51 -2.38 2.98
C GLY A 206 -8.60 -3.44 3.61
N LEU A 207 -7.61 -3.94 2.85
CA LEU A 207 -6.65 -4.94 3.34
C LEU A 207 -5.91 -4.49 4.61
N VAL A 208 -5.45 -3.23 4.65
CA VAL A 208 -4.80 -2.69 5.85
C VAL A 208 -5.78 -2.59 7.03
N GLY A 209 -7.06 -2.33 6.75
CA GLY A 209 -8.14 -2.41 7.74
C GLY A 209 -8.27 -3.83 8.30
N ASP A 210 -8.43 -4.82 7.43
CA ASP A 210 -8.61 -6.23 7.79
C ASP A 210 -7.41 -6.77 8.61
N ILE A 211 -6.17 -6.43 8.20
CA ILE A 211 -4.95 -6.80 8.94
C ILE A 211 -4.96 -6.16 10.34
N LYS A 212 -5.34 -4.89 10.45
CA LYS A 212 -5.39 -4.20 11.75
C LYS A 212 -6.46 -4.78 12.67
N GLU A 213 -7.66 -5.04 12.14
CA GLU A 213 -8.75 -5.65 12.89
C GLU A 213 -8.33 -7.02 13.44
N MET A 214 -7.74 -7.86 12.58
CA MET A 214 -7.23 -9.17 13.00
C MET A 214 -6.16 -9.06 14.10
N LEU A 215 -5.25 -8.09 14.03
CA LEU A 215 -4.20 -7.89 15.04
C LEU A 215 -4.72 -7.30 16.37
N VAL A 216 -5.84 -6.58 16.36
CA VAL A 216 -6.46 -6.07 17.60
C VAL A 216 -6.98 -7.21 18.46
N ASP A 217 -7.57 -8.22 17.84
CA ASP A 217 -8.13 -9.40 18.51
C ASP A 217 -7.06 -10.34 19.09
N PHE A 218 -5.79 -10.12 18.77
CA PHE A 218 -4.71 -10.96 19.28
C PHE A 218 -4.42 -10.65 20.74
N PRO A 219 -4.21 -11.69 21.57
CA PRO A 219 -3.80 -11.50 22.95
C PRO A 219 -2.48 -10.74 23.00
N VAL A 220 -2.39 -9.79 23.93
CA VAL A 220 -1.11 -9.15 24.26
C VAL A 220 -0.27 -10.19 25.00
N ALA A 221 1.05 -10.18 24.80
CA ALA A 221 1.98 -11.11 25.44
C ALA A 221 2.12 -10.92 26.98
N ASN A 222 1.14 -10.29 27.65
CA ASN A 222 1.19 -10.04 29.08
C ASN A 222 0.67 -11.25 29.87
N GLU A 223 1.57 -11.72 30.75
CA GLU A 223 1.57 -12.89 31.66
C GLU A 223 1.97 -14.23 31.05
#